data_AF-A0A9X3EF78-F1
#
_entry.id   AF-A0A9X3EF78-F1
#
_cell.length_a   1.000
_cell.length_b   1.000
_cell.length_c   1.000
_cell.angle_alpha   90.00
_cell.angle_beta   90.00
_cell.angle_gamma   90.00
#
_symmetry.space_group_name_H-M   'P 1'
#
loop_
_entity.id
_entity.type
_entity.pdbx_description
1 polymer ?
#
loop_
_entity_poly.entity_id
_entity_poly.type
_entity_poly.pdbx_seq_one_letter_code
_entity_poly.pdbx_strand_id
1 'polypeptide(L)'
;MQIAGKRLWPWLVVALVLSGCGGTSSATPVSSGSDSGTDTGTDDSTDDDDTSSSTNVAPVANAGRDQSAVAGTTLYLPGSGLDSDGTIVSYEWQQLDGTAAVINNATAATTTVVLPDVTASEVLVFALTVTDNNGATDTDTVNITLYISEDSASNVKPVANAGSDQVATSGDTVTLTGSGSDYDGVVLSYAWQQVSGTSVTLTDKTSSTLVFAAPTVTSQETLVFALVVTDDGGATDADTVNVRVYPEMAAPANLAVTTSLAGFTLSWDAVTGADSYNVYYAAESFGSPVDVDNYASLVAGHMVTGVADNEYVLASPDSITTYYFAVTAVRDSDESDASSEVHATSVVTVTIGATGLLNDTGLDTCSNLSAGGNDCPESGYSGQDGDYGRDASALAGNLAKSGAGAAGFDFIKMDADGTILDATADDWSCVFDVHTGLVWEVKSASSSSAYSAASTFTWYSTDTSINGGNSGTSAASKSADAGSCSIGTDVICQTANYVSYVNEQELCGLTSWRLPTTRELSGIVNHGAEAPSIDDDYFPNTVYNKSYWTRETGASGAWSAWSVSFNTGTAATEAKSVARPVRLVAGEQE
;
A
#
# COMPACT_ATOMS: atom_id res chain seq x y z
N MET A 1 42.31 -34.08 -6.99
CA MET A 1 41.73 -35.29 -6.37
C MET A 1 40.52 -34.83 -5.56
N GLN A 2 39.42 -34.59 -6.28
CA GLN A 2 38.13 -35.33 -6.29
C GLN A 2 37.11 -34.70 -5.32
N ILE A 3 35.82 -34.50 -5.61
CA ILE A 3 34.97 -34.40 -6.82
C ILE A 3 33.64 -33.77 -6.30
N ALA A 4 33.01 -33.01 -7.20
CA ALA A 4 31.64 -32.50 -7.34
C ALA A 4 30.47 -32.92 -6.42
N GLY A 5 29.50 -31.99 -6.33
CA GLY A 5 28.08 -32.25 -6.02
C GLY A 5 27.16 -31.02 -6.21
N LYS A 6 26.83 -30.66 -7.46
CA LYS A 6 25.69 -29.76 -7.80
C LYS A 6 24.42 -30.60 -8.01
N ARG A 7 23.27 -30.14 -7.53
CA ARG A 7 21.93 -30.70 -7.86
C ARG A 7 21.13 -29.68 -8.68
N LEU A 8 20.54 -30.18 -9.76
CA LEU A 8 19.62 -29.53 -10.70
C LEU A 8 18.17 -29.88 -10.33
N TRP A 9 17.22 -28.96 -10.57
CA TRP A 9 15.77 -29.20 -10.57
C TRP A 9 15.26 -29.22 -12.02
N PRO A 10 14.35 -30.14 -12.41
CA PRO A 10 13.76 -30.14 -13.74
C PRO A 10 12.39 -29.45 -13.77
N TRP A 11 12.16 -28.68 -14.85
CA TRP A 11 10.87 -28.18 -15.29
C TRP A 11 10.13 -29.26 -16.10
N LEU A 12 8.84 -29.46 -15.80
CA LEU A 12 7.95 -30.38 -16.51
C LEU A 12 7.10 -29.57 -17.51
N VAL A 13 7.26 -29.87 -18.80
CA VAL A 13 6.40 -29.38 -19.90
C VAL A 13 5.26 -30.37 -20.09
N VAL A 14 4.00 -29.89 -20.07
CA VAL A 14 2.83 -30.68 -20.47
C VAL A 14 2.27 -30.09 -21.76
N ALA A 15 2.32 -30.88 -22.84
CA ALA A 15 1.64 -30.64 -24.10
C ALA A 15 0.32 -31.43 -24.11
N LEU A 16 -0.79 -30.77 -24.45
CA LEU A 16 -2.09 -31.40 -24.66
C LEU A 16 -2.44 -31.35 -26.16
N VAL A 17 -2.63 -32.53 -26.77
CA VAL A 17 -3.06 -32.70 -28.17
C VAL A 17 -4.51 -33.22 -28.18
N LEU A 18 -5.35 -32.60 -29.01
CA LEU A 18 -6.73 -33.00 -29.31
C LEU A 18 -6.82 -34.28 -30.16
N SER A 19 -7.84 -35.11 -29.86
CA SER A 19 -8.69 -35.93 -30.76
C SER A 19 -9.46 -36.91 -29.86
N GLY A 20 -10.75 -37.21 -29.95
CA GLY A 20 -11.80 -36.96 -30.91
C GLY A 20 -12.77 -38.17 -30.89
N CYS A 21 -14.08 -37.89 -30.93
CA CYS A 21 -15.19 -38.76 -31.37
C CYS A 21 -15.85 -39.82 -30.43
N GLY A 22 -17.19 -39.80 -30.40
CA GLY A 22 -18.05 -40.96 -30.09
C GLY A 22 -19.29 -40.66 -29.24
N GLY A 23 -20.42 -40.26 -29.86
CA GLY A 23 -21.65 -39.85 -29.16
C GLY A 23 -22.63 -40.95 -28.76
N THR A 24 -23.78 -40.57 -28.16
CA THR A 24 -25.14 -41.01 -28.53
C THR A 24 -26.23 -40.34 -27.67
N SER A 25 -27.15 -39.64 -28.36
CA SER A 25 -28.61 -39.49 -28.19
C SER A 25 -29.26 -39.38 -26.79
N SER A 26 -30.08 -38.33 -26.58
CA SER A 26 -31.56 -38.45 -26.63
C SER A 26 -32.31 -37.17 -26.18
N ALA A 27 -33.17 -36.70 -27.09
CA ALA A 27 -34.49 -36.06 -26.92
C ALA A 27 -34.64 -34.65 -26.31
N THR A 28 -35.17 -33.76 -27.15
CA THR A 28 -35.94 -32.54 -26.82
C THR A 28 -37.38 -32.89 -26.38
N PRO A 29 -38.17 -31.93 -25.87
CA PRO A 29 -39.09 -31.25 -26.78
C PRO A 29 -39.23 -29.73 -26.61
N VAL A 30 -39.86 -29.17 -27.64
CA VAL A 30 -40.11 -27.79 -28.06
C VAL A 30 -41.29 -27.12 -27.35
N SER A 31 -41.26 -25.79 -27.18
CA SER A 31 -42.37 -24.84 -27.42
C SER A 31 -41.77 -23.41 -27.41
N SER A 32 -41.71 -22.55 -28.43
CA SER A 32 -42.60 -22.09 -29.53
C SER A 32 -43.32 -20.77 -29.25
N GLY A 33 -42.99 -19.72 -30.03
CA GLY A 33 -43.83 -18.55 -30.36
C GLY A 33 -43.12 -17.20 -30.08
N SER A 34 -42.54 -16.47 -31.06
CA SER A 34 -43.13 -15.62 -32.15
C SER A 34 -43.91 -14.41 -31.61
N ASP A 35 -43.86 -13.17 -32.10
CA ASP A 35 -43.20 -12.47 -33.22
C ASP A 35 -43.61 -10.97 -33.13
N SER A 36 -42.79 -10.08 -33.69
CA SER A 36 -43.08 -8.75 -34.27
C SER A 36 -43.57 -7.56 -33.42
N GLY A 37 -42.94 -6.40 -33.64
CA GLY A 37 -43.58 -5.09 -33.46
C GLY A 37 -42.65 -3.92 -33.11
N THR A 38 -42.26 -3.16 -34.12
CA THR A 38 -41.58 -1.85 -34.11
C THR A 38 -42.24 -0.79 -33.20
N ASP A 39 -41.47 0.10 -32.55
CA ASP A 39 -41.49 1.57 -32.75
C ASP A 39 -40.50 2.31 -31.81
N THR A 40 -39.94 3.37 -32.38
CA THR A 40 -39.05 4.46 -31.96
C THR A 40 -38.84 4.82 -30.48
N GLY A 41 -37.58 5.11 -30.15
CA GLY A 41 -37.19 5.85 -28.95
C GLY A 41 -35.66 6.02 -28.87
N THR A 42 -35.19 7.23 -29.15
CA THR A 42 -33.81 7.71 -29.03
C THR A 42 -33.35 7.79 -27.57
N ASP A 43 -32.19 7.22 -27.25
CA ASP A 43 -31.37 7.53 -26.06
C ASP A 43 -29.95 7.03 -26.37
N ASP A 44 -29.11 7.87 -26.96
CA ASP A 44 -28.15 8.78 -26.31
C ASP A 44 -26.94 8.06 -25.70
N SER A 45 -25.80 8.36 -26.34
CA SER A 45 -24.39 8.26 -25.94
C SER A 45 -23.87 7.11 -25.04
N THR A 46 -23.16 6.21 -25.73
CA THR A 46 -21.78 5.74 -25.44
C THR A 46 -21.46 5.28 -24.02
N ASP A 47 -21.51 3.96 -23.90
CA ASP A 47 -20.64 3.09 -23.11
C ASP A 47 -19.17 3.48 -23.36
N ASP A 48 -18.60 4.34 -22.51
CA ASP A 48 -17.16 4.58 -22.40
C ASP A 48 -16.58 3.44 -21.57
N ASP A 49 -16.28 2.34 -22.26
CA ASP A 49 -15.28 1.36 -21.82
C ASP A 49 -13.91 2.06 -21.93
N ASP A 50 -13.53 2.74 -20.85
CA ASP A 50 -12.22 3.38 -20.68
C ASP A 50 -11.13 2.31 -20.55
N THR A 51 -10.84 1.66 -21.67
CA THR A 51 -9.55 1.02 -21.90
C THR A 51 -8.58 2.13 -22.25
N SER A 52 -7.86 2.63 -21.25
CA SER A 52 -6.62 3.42 -21.41
C SER A 52 -5.79 2.88 -22.57
N SER A 53 -5.92 3.52 -23.73
CA SER A 53 -5.13 3.20 -24.92
C SER A 53 -3.83 3.98 -24.80
N SER A 54 -2.79 3.36 -24.25
CA SER A 54 -1.43 3.86 -24.41
C SER A 54 -1.18 4.04 -25.91
N THR A 55 -0.96 5.27 -26.35
CA THR A 55 -0.61 5.55 -27.74
C THR A 55 0.72 4.90 -28.05
N ASN A 56 0.73 3.98 -29.02
CA ASN A 56 1.93 3.26 -29.44
C ASN A 56 3.07 4.23 -29.78
N VAL A 57 4.24 4.02 -29.18
CA VAL A 57 5.48 4.74 -29.49
C VAL A 57 6.15 4.05 -30.67
N ALA A 58 6.69 4.81 -31.63
CA ALA A 58 7.40 4.19 -32.75
C ALA A 58 8.71 3.55 -32.26
N PRO A 59 9.17 2.45 -32.89
CA PRO A 59 10.46 1.85 -32.56
C PRO A 59 11.61 2.81 -32.93
N VAL A 60 12.83 2.47 -32.54
CA VAL A 60 14.05 3.15 -32.95
C VAL A 60 14.87 2.19 -33.83
N ALA A 61 15.06 2.56 -35.10
CA ALA A 61 15.88 1.82 -36.05
C ALA A 61 17.37 2.18 -35.90
N ASN A 62 18.25 1.22 -36.15
CA ASN A 62 19.70 1.46 -36.18
C ASN A 62 20.34 0.61 -37.28
N ALA A 63 20.72 1.24 -38.39
CA ALA A 63 21.39 0.65 -39.56
C ALA A 63 22.88 0.35 -39.30
N GLY A 64 23.39 0.70 -38.12
CA GLY A 64 24.79 0.60 -37.79
C GLY A 64 25.63 1.70 -38.45
N ARG A 65 26.91 1.73 -38.11
CA ARG A 65 27.84 2.78 -38.56
C ARG A 65 28.04 2.78 -40.07
N ASP A 66 28.35 3.96 -40.59
CA ASP A 66 28.97 4.14 -41.91
C ASP A 66 30.22 3.25 -42.04
N GLN A 67 30.46 2.71 -43.23
CA GLN A 67 31.55 1.77 -43.46
C GLN A 67 32.33 2.14 -44.71
N SER A 68 33.48 1.50 -44.87
CA SER A 68 34.28 1.57 -46.08
C SER A 68 34.63 0.18 -46.56
N ALA A 69 34.67 0.00 -47.87
CA ALA A 69 34.96 -1.29 -48.47
C ALA A 69 35.51 -1.14 -49.90
N VAL A 70 36.00 -2.24 -50.48
CA VAL A 70 36.49 -2.27 -51.87
C VAL A 70 35.47 -2.91 -52.79
N ALA A 71 35.41 -2.37 -54.01
CA ALA A 71 34.64 -2.87 -55.12
C ALA A 71 34.77 -4.40 -55.27
N GLY A 72 33.65 -5.09 -55.48
CA GLY A 72 33.59 -6.55 -55.68
C GLY A 72 33.71 -7.40 -54.41
N THR A 73 33.82 -6.79 -53.21
CA THR A 73 33.84 -7.53 -51.93
C THR A 73 32.44 -7.72 -51.34
N THR A 74 32.32 -8.58 -50.32
CA THR A 74 31.09 -8.72 -49.51
C THR A 74 31.28 -7.99 -48.19
N LEU A 75 30.33 -7.11 -47.85
CA LEU A 75 30.32 -6.30 -46.64
C LEU A 75 29.18 -6.72 -45.71
N TYR A 76 29.35 -6.56 -44.40
CA TYR A 76 28.36 -6.92 -43.38
C TYR A 76 27.66 -5.67 -42.83
N LEU A 77 26.32 -5.67 -42.81
CA LEU A 77 25.48 -4.59 -42.29
C LEU A 77 24.83 -5.04 -40.96
N PRO A 78 25.25 -4.51 -39.81
CA PRO A 78 24.85 -4.98 -38.48
C PRO A 78 23.60 -4.26 -37.94
N GLY A 79 22.48 -4.29 -38.66
CA GLY A 79 21.26 -3.59 -38.23
C GLY A 79 20.63 -4.11 -36.94
N SER A 80 19.91 -3.23 -36.25
CA SER A 80 19.15 -3.52 -35.03
C SER A 80 17.93 -2.60 -34.88
N GLY A 81 17.08 -2.88 -33.90
CA GLY A 81 15.89 -2.10 -33.60
C GLY A 81 15.46 -2.27 -32.14
N LEU A 82 14.95 -1.22 -31.52
CA LEU A 82 14.45 -1.20 -30.15
C LEU A 82 13.03 -0.64 -30.13
N ASP A 83 12.19 -1.17 -29.26
CA ASP A 83 10.83 -0.66 -29.04
C ASP A 83 10.59 -0.56 -27.54
N SER A 84 10.14 0.62 -27.08
CA SER A 84 10.02 0.96 -25.67
C SER A 84 8.73 0.44 -25.04
N ASP A 85 7.66 0.31 -25.83
CA ASP A 85 6.34 -0.14 -25.38
C ASP A 85 5.91 -1.47 -26.03
N GLY A 86 6.81 -2.11 -26.78
CA GLY A 86 6.52 -3.37 -27.47
C GLY A 86 7.75 -4.17 -27.91
N THR A 87 7.62 -4.81 -29.09
CA THR A 87 8.61 -5.72 -29.68
C THR A 87 8.71 -5.50 -31.19
N ILE A 88 9.92 -5.66 -31.74
CA ILE A 88 10.14 -5.58 -33.19
C ILE A 88 9.62 -6.83 -33.91
N VAL A 89 8.82 -6.63 -34.96
CA VAL A 89 8.26 -7.73 -35.78
C VAL A 89 8.87 -7.83 -37.17
N SER A 90 9.49 -6.77 -37.71
CA SER A 90 10.18 -6.84 -39.01
C SER A 90 11.32 -5.84 -39.19
N TYR A 91 12.25 -6.21 -40.06
CA TYR A 91 13.36 -5.41 -40.56
C TYR A 91 13.28 -5.36 -42.09
N GLU A 92 13.65 -4.24 -42.70
CA GLU A 92 13.73 -4.10 -44.16
C GLU A 92 14.93 -3.24 -44.57
N TRP A 93 15.85 -3.82 -45.34
CA TRP A 93 17.01 -3.14 -45.91
C TRP A 93 16.77 -2.72 -47.36
N GLN A 94 17.03 -1.46 -47.68
CA GLN A 94 16.95 -0.91 -49.04
C GLN A 94 18.18 -0.08 -49.37
N GLN A 95 18.73 -0.23 -50.59
CA GLN A 95 19.71 0.74 -51.10
C GLN A 95 18.99 1.98 -51.64
N LEU A 96 19.34 3.15 -51.14
CA LEU A 96 18.77 4.44 -51.52
C LEU A 96 19.58 5.16 -52.61
N ASP A 97 20.91 5.01 -52.61
CA ASP A 97 21.81 5.72 -53.54
C ASP A 97 23.09 4.92 -53.87
N GLY A 98 23.76 5.34 -54.95
CA GLY A 98 25.00 4.75 -55.47
C GLY A 98 24.79 3.58 -56.43
N THR A 99 25.89 3.03 -56.97
CA THR A 99 25.85 1.86 -57.85
C THR A 99 25.19 0.66 -57.15
N ALA A 100 24.31 -0.04 -57.87
CA ALA A 100 23.49 -1.12 -57.32
C ALA A 100 24.34 -2.26 -56.73
N ALA A 101 24.15 -2.52 -55.44
CA ALA A 101 24.74 -3.62 -54.69
C ALA A 101 23.71 -4.73 -54.44
N VAL A 102 24.16 -5.96 -54.17
CA VAL A 102 23.26 -7.10 -53.94
C VAL A 102 23.11 -7.36 -52.45
N ILE A 103 21.94 -7.07 -51.87
CA ILE A 103 21.61 -7.37 -50.47
C ILE A 103 21.16 -8.84 -50.37
N ASN A 104 21.88 -9.66 -49.59
CA ASN A 104 21.64 -11.11 -49.54
C ASN A 104 20.35 -11.50 -48.79
N ASN A 105 20.03 -10.81 -47.69
CA ASN A 105 18.78 -10.99 -46.96
C ASN A 105 18.29 -9.65 -46.45
N ALA A 106 17.42 -8.99 -47.20
CA ALA A 106 16.94 -7.66 -46.85
C ALA A 106 16.04 -7.65 -45.60
N THR A 107 15.54 -8.81 -45.15
CA THR A 107 14.56 -8.89 -44.04
C THR A 107 15.16 -9.29 -42.69
N ALA A 108 16.47 -9.50 -42.61
CA ALA A 108 17.15 -9.78 -41.35
C ALA A 108 17.65 -8.48 -40.72
N ALA A 109 17.65 -8.42 -39.38
CA ALA A 109 18.27 -7.31 -38.65
C ALA A 109 19.70 -7.07 -39.15
N THR A 110 20.49 -8.14 -39.22
CA THR A 110 21.84 -8.12 -39.78
C THR A 110 21.89 -8.82 -41.13
N THR A 111 22.60 -8.25 -42.10
CA THR A 111 22.68 -8.78 -43.46
C THR A 111 24.07 -8.62 -44.05
N THR A 112 24.27 -9.13 -45.27
CA THR A 112 25.48 -8.91 -46.05
C THR A 112 25.11 -8.34 -47.41
N VAL A 113 25.97 -7.47 -47.93
CA VAL A 113 25.83 -6.86 -49.24
C VAL A 113 27.05 -7.21 -50.10
N VAL A 114 26.83 -7.70 -51.31
CA VAL A 114 27.89 -7.86 -52.32
C VAL A 114 28.01 -6.54 -53.06
N LEU A 115 29.16 -5.89 -52.90
CA LEU A 115 29.45 -4.57 -53.42
C LEU A 115 29.79 -4.65 -54.92
N PRO A 116 29.33 -3.68 -55.72
CA PRO A 116 29.57 -3.68 -57.15
C PRO A 116 31.04 -3.44 -57.51
N ASP A 117 31.43 -3.82 -58.72
CA ASP A 117 32.66 -3.33 -59.34
C ASP A 117 32.46 -1.88 -59.78
N VAL A 118 33.38 -0.99 -59.41
CA VAL A 118 33.31 0.45 -59.74
C VAL A 118 34.63 0.93 -60.33
N THR A 119 34.57 1.97 -61.18
CA THR A 119 35.74 2.57 -61.84
C THR A 119 36.22 3.87 -61.18
N ALA A 120 35.47 4.36 -60.19
CA ALA A 120 35.83 5.49 -59.34
C ALA A 120 35.20 5.25 -57.95
N SER A 121 35.85 5.74 -56.89
CA SER A 121 35.30 5.62 -55.54
C SER A 121 33.99 6.40 -55.42
N GLU A 122 33.01 5.85 -54.71
CA GLU A 122 31.68 6.44 -54.53
C GLU A 122 31.12 6.13 -53.13
N VAL A 123 29.96 6.70 -52.78
CA VAL A 123 29.25 6.40 -51.55
C VAL A 123 27.94 5.68 -51.90
N LEU A 124 27.72 4.51 -51.34
CA LEU A 124 26.44 3.80 -51.41
C LEU A 124 25.63 4.11 -50.14
N VAL A 125 24.34 4.39 -50.26
CA VAL A 125 23.49 4.67 -49.09
C VAL A 125 22.50 3.53 -48.93
N PHE A 126 22.45 2.93 -47.75
CA PHE A 126 21.45 1.91 -47.39
C PHE A 126 20.57 2.43 -46.25
N ALA A 127 19.31 2.00 -46.21
CA ALA A 127 18.36 2.29 -45.15
C ALA A 127 17.86 0.99 -44.53
N LEU A 128 17.75 0.99 -43.20
CA LEU A 128 17.08 -0.04 -42.41
C LEU A 128 15.77 0.54 -41.88
N THR A 129 14.64 -0.04 -42.28
CA THR A 129 13.33 0.23 -41.68
C THR A 129 13.00 -0.87 -40.67
N VAL A 130 12.53 -0.48 -39.49
CA VAL A 130 12.11 -1.36 -38.39
C VAL A 130 10.64 -1.15 -38.11
N THR A 131 9.87 -2.23 -37.88
CA THR A 131 8.43 -2.19 -37.53
C THR A 131 8.16 -2.87 -36.20
N ASP A 132 7.34 -2.27 -35.34
CA ASP A 132 6.90 -2.84 -34.07
C ASP A 132 5.65 -3.74 -34.19
N ASN A 133 5.24 -4.39 -33.08
CA ASN A 133 4.08 -5.28 -33.02
C ASN A 133 2.72 -4.58 -33.10
N ASN A 134 2.70 -3.25 -33.14
CA ASN A 134 1.52 -2.40 -33.25
C ASN A 134 1.47 -1.70 -34.62
N GLY A 135 2.49 -1.89 -35.46
CA GLY A 135 2.58 -1.43 -36.85
C GLY A 135 3.28 -0.08 -37.05
N ALA A 136 3.82 0.57 -36.02
CA ALA A 136 4.62 1.78 -36.24
C ALA A 136 6.04 1.44 -36.70
N THR A 137 6.67 2.41 -37.36
CA THR A 137 7.96 2.20 -38.03
C THR A 137 8.93 3.34 -37.79
N ASP A 138 10.22 3.03 -37.77
CA ASP A 138 11.30 3.99 -37.85
C ASP A 138 12.34 3.55 -38.88
N THR A 139 13.16 4.48 -39.38
CA THR A 139 14.15 4.22 -40.42
C THR A 139 15.46 4.93 -40.14
N ASP A 140 16.55 4.18 -40.22
CA ASP A 140 17.91 4.70 -40.10
C ASP A 140 18.74 4.39 -41.36
N THR A 141 19.77 5.18 -41.63
CA THR A 141 20.60 5.06 -42.84
C THR A 141 22.06 4.84 -42.52
N VAL A 142 22.74 4.09 -43.40
CA VAL A 142 24.18 3.83 -43.36
C VAL A 142 24.83 4.12 -44.72
N ASN A 143 25.91 4.88 -44.72
CA ASN A 143 26.71 5.20 -45.90
C ASN A 143 27.92 4.27 -45.99
N ILE A 144 28.17 3.75 -47.19
CA ILE A 144 29.31 2.88 -47.50
C ILE A 144 30.22 3.59 -48.50
N THR A 145 31.39 4.04 -48.07
CA THR A 145 32.41 4.58 -48.97
C THR A 145 33.10 3.42 -49.69
N LEU A 146 32.81 3.28 -50.98
CA LEU A 146 33.32 2.22 -51.84
C LEU A 146 34.56 2.69 -52.59
N TYR A 147 35.67 1.96 -52.45
CA TYR A 147 36.94 2.24 -53.13
C TYR A 147 37.20 1.30 -54.32
N ILE A 148 37.93 1.79 -55.33
CA ILE A 148 38.39 0.97 -56.47
C ILE A 148 39.53 0.01 -56.07
N SER A 149 39.61 -1.15 -56.71
CA SER A 149 40.56 -2.21 -56.34
C SER A 149 42.03 -1.95 -56.75
N GLU A 150 42.31 -0.93 -57.57
CA GLU A 150 43.64 -0.63 -58.12
C GLU A 150 44.45 0.46 -57.37
N ASP A 151 43.90 1.06 -56.31
CA ASP A 151 44.54 2.20 -55.60
C ASP A 151 45.36 1.78 -54.37
N SER A 152 46.27 0.81 -54.53
CA SER A 152 47.12 0.29 -53.44
C SER A 152 48.37 1.16 -53.12
N ALA A 153 48.41 2.42 -53.56
CA ALA A 153 49.62 3.27 -53.49
C ALA A 153 49.50 4.51 -52.57
N SER A 154 48.31 4.79 -52.01
CA SER A 154 48.09 5.85 -51.03
C SER A 154 47.49 5.25 -49.76
N ASN A 155 48.02 5.62 -48.59
CA ASN A 155 47.44 5.24 -47.31
C ASN A 155 45.99 5.73 -47.24
N VAL A 156 45.04 4.83 -47.04
CA VAL A 156 43.63 5.16 -46.83
C VAL A 156 43.43 5.51 -45.36
N LYS A 157 42.49 6.40 -45.03
CA LYS A 157 42.19 6.71 -43.62
C LYS A 157 41.59 5.48 -42.93
N PRO A 158 41.80 5.29 -41.61
CA PRO A 158 41.04 4.30 -40.87
C PRO A 158 39.56 4.73 -40.80
N VAL A 159 38.71 3.86 -40.27
CA VAL A 159 37.31 4.14 -39.94
C VAL A 159 37.17 4.06 -38.42
N ALA A 160 36.82 5.18 -37.80
CA ALA A 160 36.51 5.26 -36.37
C ALA A 160 35.06 4.85 -36.09
N ASN A 161 34.79 4.33 -34.89
CA ASN A 161 33.44 4.09 -34.39
C ASN A 161 33.41 4.27 -32.88
N ALA A 162 32.69 5.27 -32.41
CA ALA A 162 32.55 5.62 -31.00
C ALA A 162 31.49 4.74 -30.27
N GLY A 163 30.82 3.83 -30.98
CA GLY A 163 29.75 2.99 -30.46
C GLY A 163 28.39 3.69 -30.50
N SER A 164 27.35 2.97 -30.10
CA SER A 164 25.98 3.51 -30.07
C SER A 164 25.79 4.55 -28.97
N ASP A 165 24.90 5.51 -29.21
CA ASP A 165 24.42 6.47 -28.21
C ASP A 165 23.91 5.75 -26.96
N GLN A 166 24.13 6.35 -25.79
CA GLN A 166 23.74 5.78 -24.49
C GLN A 166 22.83 6.71 -23.70
N VAL A 167 22.10 6.12 -22.76
CA VAL A 167 21.32 6.82 -21.75
C VAL A 167 21.90 6.47 -20.38
N ALA A 168 21.91 7.44 -19.47
CA ALA A 168 22.36 7.29 -18.10
C ALA A 168 21.55 8.18 -17.15
N THR A 169 21.50 7.83 -15.88
CA THR A 169 21.03 8.69 -14.79
C THR A 169 22.24 9.34 -14.10
N SER A 170 22.00 10.47 -13.44
CA SER A 170 23.01 11.19 -12.66
C SER A 170 23.79 10.24 -11.73
N GLY A 171 25.11 10.23 -11.84
CA GLY A 171 25.98 9.39 -11.00
C GLY A 171 26.30 8.00 -11.57
N ASP A 172 25.58 7.53 -12.59
CA ASP A 172 25.82 6.22 -13.20
C ASP A 172 27.24 6.07 -13.77
N THR A 173 27.76 4.85 -13.76
CA THR A 173 29.02 4.55 -14.47
C THR A 173 28.72 4.23 -15.93
N VAL A 174 29.15 5.13 -16.83
CA VAL A 174 28.99 4.99 -18.28
C VAL A 174 30.23 4.34 -18.88
N THR A 175 30.03 3.35 -19.75
CA THR A 175 31.10 2.65 -20.48
C THR A 175 30.88 2.78 -21.98
N LEU A 176 31.69 3.61 -22.63
CA LEU A 176 31.71 3.75 -24.09
C LEU A 176 32.72 2.76 -24.67
N THR A 177 32.28 1.93 -25.61
CA THR A 177 33.15 0.97 -26.29
C THR A 177 33.24 1.32 -27.75
N GLY A 178 34.38 1.88 -28.13
CA GLY A 178 34.71 2.23 -29.49
C GLY A 178 35.51 1.14 -30.20
N SER A 179 35.62 1.29 -31.52
CA SER A 179 36.41 0.43 -32.37
C SER A 179 37.04 1.23 -33.51
N GLY A 180 38.00 0.61 -34.19
CA GLY A 180 38.65 1.17 -35.35
C GLY A 180 38.92 0.06 -36.35
N SER A 181 38.76 0.33 -37.63
CA SER A 181 39.16 -0.58 -38.69
C SER A 181 40.01 0.16 -39.70
N ASP A 182 41.08 -0.47 -40.17
CA ASP A 182 41.90 0.04 -41.23
C ASP A 182 41.97 -1.00 -42.35
N TYR A 183 41.81 -0.54 -43.59
CA TYR A 183 41.64 -1.42 -44.74
C TYR A 183 42.98 -1.86 -45.34
N ASP A 184 43.91 -0.93 -45.48
CA ASP A 184 45.24 -1.14 -46.08
C ASP A 184 46.36 -1.28 -45.05
N GLY A 185 46.05 -1.12 -43.75
CA GLY A 185 47.01 -1.25 -42.66
C GLY A 185 46.41 -1.77 -41.36
N VAL A 186 46.90 -1.24 -40.23
CA VAL A 186 46.42 -1.57 -38.89
C VAL A 186 46.13 -0.31 -38.08
N VAL A 187 45.09 -0.38 -37.22
CA VAL A 187 44.84 0.67 -36.24
C VAL A 187 45.96 0.72 -35.20
N LEU A 188 46.58 1.88 -35.09
CA LEU A 188 47.71 2.13 -34.19
C LEU A 188 47.28 2.69 -32.83
N SER A 189 46.28 3.59 -32.79
CA SER A 189 45.86 4.21 -31.54
C SER A 189 44.41 4.70 -31.55
N TYR A 190 43.83 4.77 -30.35
CA TYR A 190 42.57 5.42 -30.03
C TYR A 190 42.81 6.69 -29.22
N ALA A 191 41.96 7.69 -29.38
CA ALA A 191 41.97 8.90 -28.58
C ALA A 191 40.56 9.43 -28.35
N TRP A 192 40.10 9.38 -27.10
CA TRP A 192 38.81 9.91 -26.69
C TRP A 192 38.88 11.36 -26.20
N GLN A 193 37.89 12.16 -26.60
CA GLN A 193 37.70 13.52 -26.14
C GLN A 193 36.22 13.83 -25.90
N GLN A 194 35.90 14.49 -24.78
CA GLN A 194 34.58 15.11 -24.62
C GLN A 194 34.52 16.40 -25.45
N VAL A 195 33.49 16.51 -26.30
CA VAL A 195 33.27 17.62 -27.23
C VAL A 195 32.36 18.68 -26.60
N SER A 196 31.27 18.25 -25.95
CA SER A 196 30.31 19.16 -25.32
C SER A 196 29.57 18.52 -24.13
N GLY A 197 28.80 19.36 -23.43
CA GLY A 197 28.08 19.03 -22.19
C GLY A 197 28.90 19.27 -20.93
N THR A 198 28.31 18.98 -19.78
CA THR A 198 28.94 19.08 -18.46
C THR A 198 30.20 18.22 -18.42
N SER A 199 31.32 18.84 -18.04
CA SER A 199 32.63 18.18 -18.10
C SER A 199 32.72 17.01 -17.12
N VAL A 200 33.10 15.84 -17.63
CA VAL A 200 33.34 14.62 -16.83
C VAL A 200 34.83 14.30 -16.75
N THR A 201 35.23 13.56 -15.71
CA THR A 201 36.60 13.08 -15.59
C THR A 201 36.78 11.82 -16.42
N LEU A 202 37.55 11.93 -17.50
CA LEU A 202 37.87 10.82 -18.38
C LEU A 202 39.19 10.15 -17.97
N THR A 203 39.15 8.85 -17.71
CA THR A 203 40.33 8.02 -17.44
C THR A 203 40.63 7.13 -18.65
N ASP A 204 41.90 6.83 -18.90
CA ASP A 204 42.37 5.97 -20.01
C ASP A 204 41.80 6.32 -21.40
N LYS A 205 42.00 7.58 -21.82
CA LYS A 205 41.52 8.09 -23.12
C LYS A 205 42.11 7.40 -24.35
N THR A 206 43.11 6.54 -24.16
CA THR A 206 43.84 5.88 -25.25
C THR A 206 43.39 4.44 -25.51
N SER A 207 42.49 3.92 -24.67
CA SER A 207 41.87 2.61 -24.84
C SER A 207 40.70 2.69 -25.83
N SER A 208 40.36 1.54 -26.43
CA SER A 208 39.11 1.38 -27.18
C SER A 208 37.87 1.50 -26.29
N THR A 209 38.02 1.38 -24.96
CA THR A 209 36.95 1.53 -23.98
C THR A 209 37.21 2.73 -23.08
N LEU A 210 36.21 3.60 -22.93
CA LEU A 210 36.23 4.76 -22.04
C LEU A 210 35.19 4.59 -20.93
N VAL A 211 35.61 4.77 -19.67
CA VAL A 211 34.73 4.70 -18.51
C VAL A 211 34.74 6.02 -17.76
N PHE A 212 33.55 6.52 -17.40
CA PHE A 212 33.38 7.73 -16.61
C PHE A 212 32.09 7.67 -15.79
N ALA A 213 31.97 8.52 -14.75
CA ALA A 213 30.72 8.70 -14.02
C ALA A 213 29.91 9.84 -14.65
N ALA A 214 28.62 9.60 -14.90
CA ALA A 214 27.69 10.61 -15.38
C ALA A 214 27.61 11.78 -14.37
N PRO A 215 27.57 13.03 -14.83
CA PRO A 215 27.47 14.18 -13.96
C PRO A 215 26.09 14.26 -13.30
N THR A 216 26.01 14.92 -12.15
CA THR A 216 24.72 15.28 -11.56
C THR A 216 24.06 16.40 -12.37
N VAL A 217 22.84 16.16 -12.85
CA VAL A 217 22.06 17.13 -13.63
C VAL A 217 20.70 17.39 -12.98
N THR A 218 20.14 18.59 -13.18
CA THR A 218 18.79 18.96 -12.70
C THR A 218 17.71 18.86 -13.78
N SER A 219 18.12 18.63 -15.02
CA SER A 219 17.28 18.43 -16.20
C SER A 219 18.08 17.60 -17.21
N GLN A 220 17.40 16.92 -18.14
CA GLN A 220 18.08 16.11 -19.16
C GLN A 220 19.17 16.92 -19.89
N GLU A 221 20.37 16.34 -19.99
CA GLU A 221 21.51 16.92 -20.70
C GLU A 221 22.13 15.88 -21.65
N THR A 222 22.68 16.30 -22.79
CA THR A 222 23.43 15.41 -23.69
C THR A 222 24.92 15.74 -23.64
N LEU A 223 25.74 14.76 -23.26
CA LEU A 223 27.19 14.80 -23.40
C LEU A 223 27.59 14.24 -24.76
N VAL A 224 28.55 14.87 -25.43
CA VAL A 224 29.05 14.38 -26.74
C VAL A 224 30.52 14.00 -26.59
N PHE A 225 30.89 12.80 -27.00
CA PHE A 225 32.26 12.30 -27.01
C PHE A 225 32.69 11.99 -28.43
N ALA A 226 33.95 12.28 -28.76
CA ALA A 226 34.59 11.92 -30.02
C ALA A 226 35.66 10.86 -29.78
N LEU A 227 35.65 9.81 -30.58
CA LEU A 227 36.74 8.85 -30.72
C LEU A 227 37.52 9.19 -31.99
N VAL A 228 38.82 9.44 -31.86
CA VAL A 228 39.75 9.54 -32.98
C VAL A 228 40.55 8.26 -33.09
N VAL A 229 40.60 7.67 -34.28
CA VAL A 229 41.39 6.49 -34.62
C VAL A 229 42.52 6.90 -35.55
N THR A 230 43.73 6.38 -35.31
CA THR A 230 44.91 6.60 -36.17
C THR A 230 45.44 5.26 -36.65
N ASP A 231 45.77 5.16 -37.94
CA ASP A 231 46.38 3.97 -38.55
C ASP A 231 47.93 3.98 -38.46
N ASP A 232 48.58 2.96 -39.01
CA ASP A 232 50.03 2.82 -39.07
C ASP A 232 50.70 3.69 -40.15
N GLY A 233 49.93 4.24 -41.10
CA GLY A 233 50.35 5.29 -42.03
C GLY A 233 50.25 6.72 -41.47
N GLY A 234 49.68 6.88 -40.28
CA GLY A 234 49.47 8.15 -39.60
C GLY A 234 48.22 8.93 -40.03
N ALA A 235 47.34 8.35 -40.85
CA ALA A 235 46.07 8.98 -41.17
C ALA A 235 45.04 8.75 -40.05
N THR A 236 44.08 9.66 -39.95
CA THR A 236 43.11 9.68 -38.84
C THR A 236 41.69 9.82 -39.34
N ASP A 237 40.79 9.21 -38.58
CA ASP A 237 39.35 9.37 -38.70
C ASP A 237 38.70 9.55 -37.33
N ALA A 238 37.52 10.14 -37.28
CA ALA A 238 36.84 10.46 -36.03
C ALA A 238 35.35 10.17 -36.11
N ASP A 239 34.81 9.64 -35.03
CA ASP A 239 33.37 9.38 -34.85
C ASP A 239 32.90 9.90 -33.50
N THR A 240 31.61 10.20 -33.37
CA THR A 240 31.01 10.76 -32.15
C THR A 240 29.91 9.89 -31.58
N VAL A 241 29.78 9.88 -30.26
CA VAL A 241 28.71 9.21 -29.51
C VAL A 241 28.08 10.19 -28.52
N ASN A 242 26.75 10.17 -28.43
CA ASN A 242 25.99 10.95 -27.47
C ASN A 242 25.65 10.14 -26.23
N VAL A 243 25.72 10.77 -25.05
CA VAL A 243 25.23 10.21 -23.79
C VAL A 243 24.18 11.16 -23.22
N ARG A 244 22.92 10.74 -23.24
CA ARG A 244 21.80 11.47 -22.63
C ARG A 244 21.74 11.14 -21.14
N VAL A 245 21.96 12.15 -20.30
CA VAL A 245 21.97 12.04 -18.84
C VAL A 245 20.68 12.62 -18.29
N TYR A 246 19.92 11.83 -17.53
CA TYR A 246 18.72 12.26 -16.82
C TYR A 246 19.02 12.61 -15.36
N PRO A 247 18.24 13.52 -14.75
CA PRO A 247 18.28 13.72 -13.31
C PRO A 247 17.85 12.44 -12.59
N GLU A 248 18.41 12.23 -11.39
CA GLU A 248 17.93 11.26 -10.42
C GLU A 248 16.49 11.61 -10.01
N MET A 249 15.61 10.60 -9.91
CA MET A 249 14.23 10.82 -9.50
C MET A 249 14.17 11.18 -8.02
N ALA A 250 13.48 12.26 -7.69
CA ALA A 250 13.23 12.62 -6.31
C ALA A 250 12.26 11.63 -5.66
N ALA A 251 12.48 11.31 -4.38
CA ALA A 251 11.49 10.62 -3.58
C ALA A 251 10.17 11.42 -3.54
N PRO A 252 8.99 10.76 -3.63
CA PRO A 252 7.70 11.41 -3.46
C PRO A 252 7.63 12.19 -2.14
N ALA A 253 7.23 13.46 -2.20
CA ALA A 253 7.13 14.33 -1.04
C ALA A 253 5.67 14.49 -0.59
N ASN A 254 5.49 14.93 0.67
CA ASN A 254 4.18 15.25 1.24
C ASN A 254 3.16 14.09 1.16
N LEU A 255 3.63 12.85 1.31
CA LEU A 255 2.74 11.71 1.46
C LEU A 255 1.79 11.96 2.64
N ALA A 256 0.50 11.85 2.38
CA ALA A 256 -0.57 12.00 3.36
C ALA A 256 -1.54 10.84 3.23
N VAL A 257 -2.19 10.50 4.34
CA VAL A 257 -3.23 9.47 4.40
C VAL A 257 -4.47 10.03 5.07
N THR A 258 -5.63 9.79 4.48
CA THR A 258 -6.93 10.06 5.10
C THR A 258 -7.71 8.76 5.20
N THR A 259 -8.44 8.58 6.30
CA THR A 259 -9.20 7.38 6.62
C THR A 259 -10.69 7.60 6.50
N SER A 260 -11.38 6.61 5.95
CA SER A 260 -12.84 6.56 5.85
C SER A 260 -13.32 5.11 5.96
N LEU A 261 -14.64 4.91 6.07
CA LEU A 261 -15.24 3.57 6.02
C LEU A 261 -14.98 2.83 4.69
N ALA A 262 -14.70 3.57 3.60
CA ALA A 262 -14.32 2.96 2.33
C ALA A 262 -12.87 2.48 2.31
N GLY A 263 -12.02 2.99 3.22
CA GLY A 263 -10.61 2.65 3.35
C GLY A 263 -9.71 3.88 3.48
N PHE A 264 -8.51 3.78 2.94
CA PHE A 264 -7.48 4.81 2.97
C PHE A 264 -7.40 5.53 1.62
N THR A 265 -7.33 6.85 1.65
CA THR A 265 -6.95 7.65 0.49
C THR A 265 -5.58 8.25 0.75
N LEU A 266 -4.60 7.82 -0.04
CA LEU A 266 -3.22 8.29 -0.04
C LEU A 266 -3.04 9.34 -1.12
N SER A 267 -2.29 10.40 -0.82
CA SER A 267 -1.91 11.42 -1.81
C SER A 267 -0.50 11.93 -1.55
N TRP A 268 0.20 12.35 -2.61
CA TRP A 268 1.57 12.86 -2.56
C TRP A 268 1.82 13.89 -3.67
N ASP A 269 2.95 14.59 -3.60
CA ASP A 269 3.37 15.51 -4.68
C ASP A 269 3.86 14.72 -5.90
N ALA A 270 3.42 15.14 -7.10
CA ALA A 270 3.85 14.51 -8.34
C ALA A 270 5.36 14.70 -8.58
N VAL A 271 6.05 13.60 -8.88
CA VAL A 271 7.48 13.58 -9.20
C VAL A 271 7.68 13.84 -10.70
N THR A 272 8.52 14.82 -11.04
CA THR A 272 8.77 15.18 -12.44
C THR A 272 9.50 14.07 -13.17
N GLY A 273 8.88 13.56 -14.24
CA GLY A 273 9.44 12.50 -15.07
C GLY A 273 9.18 11.09 -14.57
N ALA A 274 8.32 10.92 -13.55
CA ALA A 274 7.81 9.61 -13.17
C ALA A 274 6.70 9.17 -14.14
N ASP A 275 6.74 7.91 -14.57
CA ASP A 275 5.70 7.27 -15.39
C ASP A 275 4.62 6.66 -14.51
N SER A 276 4.98 6.22 -13.31
CA SER A 276 4.07 5.65 -12.32
C SER A 276 4.67 5.70 -10.91
N TYR A 277 3.92 5.17 -9.93
CA TYR A 277 4.35 5.02 -8.55
C TYR A 277 4.15 3.59 -8.06
N ASN A 278 5.00 3.16 -7.12
CA ASN A 278 4.74 1.98 -6.30
C ASN A 278 4.28 2.42 -4.92
N VAL A 279 3.18 1.83 -4.43
CA VAL A 279 2.63 2.06 -3.10
C VAL A 279 2.89 0.84 -2.24
N TYR A 280 3.60 1.05 -1.13
CA TYR A 280 3.94 0.04 -0.15
C TYR A 280 3.08 0.23 1.09
N TYR A 281 2.54 -0.86 1.63
CA TYR A 281 1.85 -0.83 2.92
C TYR A 281 2.03 -2.11 3.74
N ALA A 282 2.10 -1.96 5.06
CA ALA A 282 2.22 -3.08 6.01
C ALA A 282 1.59 -2.73 7.36
N ALA A 283 1.28 -3.73 8.18
CA ALA A 283 0.84 -3.55 9.57
C ALA A 283 2.01 -3.31 10.55
N GLU A 284 3.21 -3.10 10.03
CA GLU A 284 4.44 -2.80 10.76
C GLU A 284 5.18 -1.68 10.04
N SER A 285 5.99 -0.90 10.78
CA SER A 285 6.79 0.18 10.20
C SER A 285 7.93 -0.37 9.32
N PHE A 286 8.21 0.34 8.22
CA PHE A 286 9.34 0.11 7.31
C PHE A 286 10.69 0.54 7.90
N GLY A 287 10.69 1.22 9.06
CA GLY A 287 11.88 1.62 9.80
C GLY A 287 12.37 3.04 9.52
N SER A 288 13.53 3.37 10.10
CA SER A 288 14.21 4.66 9.92
C SER A 288 15.70 4.44 9.67
N PRO A 289 16.21 4.69 8.43
CA PRO A 289 15.49 5.17 7.25
C PRO A 289 14.43 4.17 6.75
N VAL A 290 13.48 4.65 5.95
CA VAL A 290 12.43 3.83 5.34
C VAL A 290 13.08 2.84 4.37
N ASP A 291 12.86 1.55 4.59
CA ASP A 291 13.35 0.46 3.74
C ASP A 291 12.16 -0.28 3.15
N VAL A 292 11.75 0.08 1.93
CA VAL A 292 10.59 -0.53 1.26
C VAL A 292 10.88 -1.95 0.78
N ASP A 293 12.13 -2.35 0.59
CA ASP A 293 12.51 -3.69 0.11
C ASP A 293 12.13 -4.80 1.10
N ASN A 294 11.94 -4.44 2.37
CA ASN A 294 11.56 -5.39 3.42
C ASN A 294 10.06 -5.68 3.47
N TYR A 295 9.22 -5.03 2.65
CA TYR A 295 7.76 -5.10 2.75
C TYR A 295 7.25 -6.54 2.84
N ALA A 296 7.77 -7.45 2.01
CA ALA A 296 7.32 -8.85 1.94
C ALA A 296 7.59 -9.66 3.21
N SER A 297 8.44 -9.16 4.11
CA SER A 297 8.74 -9.77 5.42
C SER A 297 7.90 -9.20 6.56
N LEU A 298 7.26 -8.04 6.35
CA LEU A 298 6.40 -7.38 7.33
C LEU A 298 5.01 -8.02 7.36
N VAL A 299 4.36 -7.97 8.53
CA VAL A 299 2.98 -8.43 8.68
C VAL A 299 2.06 -7.63 7.76
N ALA A 300 1.27 -8.34 6.96
CA ALA A 300 0.37 -7.75 5.95
C ALA A 300 1.09 -6.80 4.98
N GLY A 301 2.36 -7.08 4.65
CA GLY A 301 3.14 -6.31 3.70
C GLY A 301 2.73 -6.55 2.24
N HIS A 302 2.45 -5.47 1.53
CA HIS A 302 2.03 -5.46 0.14
C HIS A 302 2.69 -4.32 -0.65
N MET A 303 2.85 -4.56 -1.95
CA MET A 303 3.29 -3.57 -2.93
C MET A 303 2.28 -3.51 -4.07
N VAL A 304 1.83 -2.31 -4.40
CA VAL A 304 0.98 -2.01 -5.56
C VAL A 304 1.83 -1.25 -6.56
N THR A 305 1.90 -1.74 -7.80
CA THR A 305 2.74 -1.17 -8.85
C THR A 305 1.91 -0.47 -9.91
N GLY A 306 2.50 0.50 -10.62
CA GLY A 306 1.88 1.09 -11.80
C GLY A 306 0.74 2.06 -11.47
N VAL A 307 0.76 2.69 -10.30
CA VAL A 307 -0.20 3.75 -9.96
C VAL A 307 0.14 4.98 -10.81
N ALA A 308 -0.75 5.37 -11.72
CA ALA A 308 -0.49 6.44 -12.70
C ALA A 308 -0.62 7.84 -12.08
N ASP A 309 -1.58 8.02 -11.19
CA ASP A 309 -1.85 9.30 -10.52
C ASP A 309 -1.06 9.43 -9.22
N ASN A 310 -0.99 10.65 -8.70
CA ASN A 310 -0.39 10.95 -7.38
C ASN A 310 -1.38 10.76 -6.22
N GLU A 311 -2.36 9.85 -6.41
CA GLU A 311 -3.37 9.46 -5.44
C GLU A 311 -3.64 7.95 -5.55
N TYR A 312 -3.88 7.29 -4.42
CA TYR A 312 -4.27 5.88 -4.38
C TYR A 312 -5.33 5.61 -3.31
N VAL A 313 -6.36 4.86 -3.66
CA VAL A 313 -7.41 4.43 -2.73
C VAL A 313 -7.24 2.94 -2.42
N LEU A 314 -6.95 2.65 -1.15
CA LEU A 314 -6.90 1.29 -0.61
C LEU A 314 -8.21 1.00 0.12
N ALA A 315 -8.89 -0.09 -0.23
CA ALA A 315 -10.12 -0.48 0.44
C ALA A 315 -9.90 -0.83 1.93
N SER A 316 -10.87 -0.53 2.80
CA SER A 316 -10.76 -0.81 4.24
C SER A 316 -10.72 -2.32 4.51
N PRO A 317 -9.79 -2.82 5.32
CA PRO A 317 -9.84 -4.18 5.83
C PRO A 317 -10.95 -4.37 6.87
N ASP A 318 -11.48 -5.60 6.99
CA ASP A 318 -12.56 -5.97 7.92
C ASP A 318 -12.15 -5.95 9.41
N SER A 319 -10.92 -5.53 9.73
CA SER A 319 -10.38 -5.44 11.09
C SER A 319 -9.74 -4.09 11.34
N ILE A 320 -9.80 -3.62 12.59
CA ILE A 320 -9.07 -2.44 13.04
C ILE A 320 -7.58 -2.77 13.03
N THR A 321 -6.83 -2.10 12.18
CA THR A 321 -5.40 -2.35 11.99
C THR A 321 -4.74 -1.06 11.55
N THR A 322 -3.64 -0.69 12.23
CA THR A 322 -2.78 0.41 11.81
C THR A 322 -1.91 -0.05 10.66
N TYR A 323 -1.98 0.65 9.54
CA TYR A 323 -1.11 0.45 8.39
C TYR A 323 -0.11 1.59 8.27
N TYR A 324 1.11 1.23 7.91
CA TYR A 324 2.20 2.12 7.54
C TYR A 324 2.31 2.14 6.02
N PHE A 325 2.57 3.31 5.45
CA PHE A 325 2.56 3.57 4.01
C PHE A 325 3.84 4.29 3.59
N ALA A 326 4.37 3.89 2.44
CA ALA A 326 5.45 4.58 1.74
C ALA A 326 5.22 4.50 0.22
N VAL A 327 5.75 5.47 -0.52
CA VAL A 327 5.59 5.55 -1.98
C VAL A 327 6.94 5.84 -2.63
N THR A 328 7.20 5.19 -3.77
CA THR A 328 8.35 5.47 -4.65
C THR A 328 7.84 5.90 -6.02
N ALA A 329 8.64 6.69 -6.74
CA ALA A 329 8.39 7.04 -8.13
C ALA A 329 9.14 6.07 -9.05
N VAL A 330 8.53 5.74 -10.18
CA VAL A 330 9.07 4.82 -11.18
C VAL A 330 9.18 5.55 -12.52
N ARG A 331 10.32 5.42 -13.18
CA ARG A 331 10.54 5.84 -14.57
C ARG A 331 11.23 4.70 -15.30
N ASP A 332 10.61 4.21 -16.37
CA ASP A 332 11.02 2.97 -17.04
C ASP A 332 11.17 1.79 -16.06
N SER A 333 12.41 1.36 -15.78
CA SER A 333 12.75 0.31 -14.82
C SER A 333 13.42 0.84 -13.54
N ASP A 334 13.68 2.13 -13.46
CA ASP A 334 14.34 2.76 -12.33
C ASP A 334 13.30 3.17 -11.28
N GLU A 335 13.63 2.98 -10.01
CA GLU A 335 12.80 3.33 -8.86
C GLU A 335 13.54 4.35 -7.99
N SER A 336 12.81 5.38 -7.53
CA SER A 336 13.38 6.41 -6.65
C SER A 336 13.55 5.90 -5.22
N ASP A 337 14.26 6.69 -4.40
CA ASP A 337 14.14 6.58 -2.94
C ASP A 337 12.66 6.68 -2.49
N ALA A 338 12.35 6.04 -1.36
CA ALA A 338 11.02 6.07 -0.78
C ALA A 338 10.68 7.41 -0.13
N SER A 339 9.40 7.75 -0.13
CA SER A 339 8.85 8.86 0.65
C SER A 339 9.10 8.68 2.15
N SER A 340 8.90 9.76 2.91
CA SER A 340 8.68 9.61 4.36
C SER A 340 7.49 8.69 4.62
N GLU A 341 7.58 7.88 5.68
CA GLU A 341 6.50 7.00 6.13
C GLU A 341 5.35 7.80 6.75
N VAL A 342 4.11 7.42 6.43
CA VAL A 342 2.90 7.82 7.17
C VAL A 342 2.15 6.59 7.65
N HIS A 343 1.26 6.75 8.60
CA HIS A 343 0.44 5.65 9.10
C HIS A 343 -0.97 6.10 9.44
N ALA A 344 -1.92 5.17 9.36
CA ALA A 344 -3.29 5.39 9.77
C ALA A 344 -3.96 4.06 10.17
N THR A 345 -4.96 4.15 11.05
CA THR A 345 -5.72 3.00 11.54
C THR A 345 -7.04 2.86 10.78
N SER A 346 -7.34 1.67 10.27
CA SER A 346 -8.59 1.39 9.56
C SER A 346 -9.80 1.62 10.47
N VAL A 347 -10.90 2.05 9.87
CA VAL A 347 -12.19 2.22 10.55
C VAL A 347 -13.17 1.18 10.04
N VAL A 348 -13.95 0.60 10.95
CA VAL A 348 -14.93 -0.46 10.68
C VAL A 348 -16.30 -0.03 11.19
N THR A 349 -17.37 -0.37 10.48
CA THR A 349 -18.73 -0.23 11.01
C THR A 349 -19.01 -1.31 12.06
N VAL A 350 -19.13 -0.90 13.31
CA VAL A 350 -19.58 -1.78 14.38
C VAL A 350 -21.10 -1.94 14.28
N THR A 351 -21.56 -3.19 14.11
CA THR A 351 -22.97 -3.51 14.29
C THR A 351 -23.27 -3.57 15.78
N ILE A 352 -23.93 -2.55 16.31
CA ILE A 352 -24.33 -2.49 17.71
C ILE A 352 -25.52 -3.43 17.93
N GLY A 353 -25.28 -4.50 18.67
CA GLY A 353 -26.28 -5.49 19.06
C GLY A 353 -25.66 -6.44 20.07
N ALA A 354 -26.32 -6.64 21.22
CA ALA A 354 -25.69 -7.46 22.25
C ALA A 354 -25.58 -8.91 21.79
N THR A 355 -24.41 -9.49 22.03
CA THR A 355 -24.10 -10.88 21.65
C THR A 355 -24.70 -11.88 22.64
N GLY A 356 -25.16 -11.41 23.80
CA GLY A 356 -25.52 -12.25 24.95
C GLY A 356 -24.31 -12.77 25.73
N LEU A 357 -23.09 -12.50 25.26
CA LEU A 357 -21.85 -12.95 25.89
C LEU A 357 -21.45 -12.03 27.04
N LEU A 358 -20.78 -12.57 28.05
CA LEU A 358 -20.24 -11.82 29.17
C LEU A 358 -18.73 -11.75 29.04
N ASN A 359 -18.16 -10.60 29.40
CA ASN A 359 -16.74 -10.58 29.73
C ASN A 359 -16.44 -11.56 30.84
N ASP A 360 -15.17 -11.96 30.87
CA ASP A 360 -14.62 -12.72 31.98
C ASP A 360 -14.31 -11.78 33.16
N THR A 361 -13.65 -12.28 34.21
CA THR A 361 -13.51 -11.49 35.44
C THR A 361 -12.35 -10.49 35.42
N GLY A 362 -11.42 -10.61 34.46
CA GLY A 362 -10.19 -9.86 34.41
C GLY A 362 -9.06 -10.43 35.29
N LEU A 363 -9.23 -11.64 35.85
CA LEU A 363 -8.22 -12.30 36.67
C LEU A 363 -7.35 -13.22 35.82
N ASP A 364 -6.15 -12.76 35.51
CA ASP A 364 -5.13 -13.53 34.79
C ASP A 364 -4.06 -14.17 35.71
N THR A 365 -4.24 -14.07 37.03
CA THR A 365 -3.33 -14.64 38.04
C THR A 365 -4.02 -15.62 38.98
N CYS A 366 -3.21 -16.52 39.54
CA CYS A 366 -3.61 -17.63 40.39
C CYS A 366 -3.07 -17.47 41.81
N SER A 367 -3.65 -18.20 42.77
CA SER A 367 -3.30 -18.17 44.18
C SER A 367 -2.99 -19.56 44.72
N ASN A 368 -2.15 -19.61 45.75
CA ASN A 368 -1.89 -20.82 46.54
C ASN A 368 -1.99 -20.50 48.05
N LEU A 369 -1.67 -21.45 48.92
CA LEU A 369 -1.74 -21.26 50.38
C LEU A 369 -0.75 -20.21 50.93
N SER A 370 0.25 -19.79 50.15
CA SER A 370 1.34 -18.92 50.60
C SER A 370 1.30 -17.52 49.98
N ALA A 371 0.76 -17.37 48.77
CA ALA A 371 0.68 -16.10 48.04
C ALA A 371 -0.45 -16.10 47.00
N GLY A 372 -0.97 -14.91 46.72
CA GLY A 372 -1.79 -14.63 45.52
C GLY A 372 -0.98 -13.90 44.46
N GLY A 373 -1.50 -13.83 43.23
CA GLY A 373 -0.83 -13.16 42.10
C GLY A 373 0.26 -14.00 41.40
N ASN A 374 0.20 -15.33 41.52
CA ASN A 374 1.10 -16.25 40.83
C ASN A 374 0.66 -16.45 39.36
N ASP A 375 1.57 -16.91 38.50
CA ASP A 375 1.24 -17.26 37.12
C ASP A 375 0.22 -18.41 37.08
N CYS A 376 -0.76 -18.33 36.18
CA CYS A 376 -1.67 -19.43 35.90
C CYS A 376 -1.14 -20.35 34.79
N PRO A 377 -1.35 -21.68 34.86
CA PRO A 377 -2.01 -22.40 35.95
C PRO A 377 -1.07 -22.70 37.13
N GLU A 378 -1.59 -22.59 38.36
CA GLU A 378 -0.83 -22.87 39.58
C GLU A 378 -0.84 -24.36 39.94
N SER A 379 0.35 -24.98 40.00
CA SER A 379 0.49 -26.41 40.22
C SER A 379 -0.11 -26.87 41.56
N GLY A 380 -1.09 -27.78 41.51
CA GLY A 380 -1.77 -28.31 42.69
C GLY A 380 -2.95 -27.47 43.17
N TYR A 381 -3.24 -26.35 42.49
CA TYR A 381 -4.36 -25.46 42.76
C TYR A 381 -5.13 -25.17 41.46
N SER A 382 -5.59 -26.22 40.79
CA SER A 382 -6.40 -26.12 39.57
C SER A 382 -7.83 -25.66 39.85
N GLY A 383 -8.47 -25.02 38.89
CA GLY A 383 -9.88 -24.58 39.02
C GLY A 383 -10.01 -23.10 39.35
N GLN A 384 -8.91 -22.34 39.21
CA GLN A 384 -8.89 -20.91 39.45
C GLN A 384 -9.35 -20.16 38.20
N ASP A 385 -9.76 -18.92 38.37
CA ASP A 385 -10.37 -18.15 37.29
C ASP A 385 -9.43 -17.99 36.09
N GLY A 386 -8.18 -17.56 36.36
CA GLY A 386 -7.13 -17.44 35.34
C GLY A 386 -6.65 -18.76 34.70
N ASP A 387 -7.17 -19.92 35.11
CA ASP A 387 -6.95 -21.19 34.40
C ASP A 387 -7.89 -21.37 33.20
N TYR A 388 -9.01 -20.62 33.12
CA TYR A 388 -10.08 -20.83 32.14
C TYR A 388 -10.58 -19.52 31.50
N GLY A 389 -11.45 -19.67 30.51
CA GLY A 389 -12.18 -18.54 29.93
C GLY A 389 -11.34 -17.65 29.01
N ARG A 390 -11.81 -16.41 28.86
CA ARG A 390 -11.17 -15.40 28.00
C ARG A 390 -9.94 -14.82 28.67
N ASP A 391 -9.91 -14.73 29.99
CA ASP A 391 -8.72 -14.26 30.73
C ASP A 391 -7.53 -15.20 30.48
N ALA A 392 -7.71 -16.51 30.62
CA ALA A 392 -6.67 -17.50 30.32
C ALA A 392 -6.28 -17.52 28.82
N SER A 393 -7.26 -17.33 27.93
CA SER A 393 -7.00 -17.27 26.48
C SER A 393 -6.16 -16.05 26.10
N ALA A 394 -6.41 -14.91 26.75
CA ALA A 394 -5.64 -13.69 26.57
C ALA A 394 -4.22 -13.83 27.12
N LEU A 395 -4.07 -14.40 28.33
CA LEU A 395 -2.77 -14.67 28.94
C LEU A 395 -1.89 -15.57 28.06
N ALA A 396 -2.49 -16.55 27.39
CA ALA A 396 -1.80 -17.44 26.47
C ALA A 396 -1.51 -16.83 25.08
N GLY A 397 -1.91 -15.57 24.83
CA GLY A 397 -1.75 -14.90 23.52
C GLY A 397 -2.64 -15.47 22.41
N ASN A 398 -3.67 -16.23 22.77
CA ASN A 398 -4.55 -16.93 21.83
C ASN A 398 -5.91 -16.23 21.62
N LEU A 399 -6.20 -15.18 22.40
CA LEU A 399 -7.42 -14.40 22.24
C LEU A 399 -7.22 -13.32 21.18
N ALA A 400 -7.85 -13.51 20.03
CA ALA A 400 -7.99 -12.43 19.06
C ALA A 400 -8.90 -11.34 19.64
N LYS A 401 -8.42 -10.10 19.62
CA LYS A 401 -9.17 -8.91 20.03
C LYS A 401 -9.28 -7.94 18.87
N SER A 402 -10.45 -7.32 18.72
CA SER A 402 -10.64 -6.28 17.70
C SER A 402 -10.33 -4.87 18.23
N GLY A 403 -10.43 -4.67 19.54
CA GLY A 403 -9.94 -3.52 20.28
C GLY A 403 -8.80 -3.92 21.22
N ALA A 404 -8.78 -3.33 22.41
CA ALA A 404 -7.79 -3.62 23.45
C ALA A 404 -8.44 -3.65 24.85
N GLY A 405 -7.64 -3.79 25.90
CA GLY A 405 -8.13 -3.90 27.28
C GLY A 405 -7.46 -5.04 28.03
N ALA A 406 -7.51 -4.97 29.35
CA ALA A 406 -6.85 -5.95 30.23
C ALA A 406 -7.43 -7.37 30.09
N ALA A 407 -6.59 -8.39 30.26
CA ALA A 407 -6.99 -9.80 30.31
C ALA A 407 -8.03 -10.19 29.23
N GLY A 408 -9.21 -10.66 29.58
CA GLY A 408 -10.26 -11.00 28.64
C GLY A 408 -10.90 -9.80 27.93
N PHE A 409 -10.93 -8.61 28.51
CA PHE A 409 -11.72 -7.48 27.97
C PHE A 409 -11.32 -7.05 26.54
N ASP A 410 -12.29 -6.62 25.74
CA ASP A 410 -12.07 -6.19 24.35
C ASP A 410 -12.90 -4.92 24.06
N PHE A 411 -12.24 -3.77 24.16
CA PHE A 411 -12.81 -2.44 24.20
C PHE A 411 -12.26 -1.55 23.08
N ILE A 412 -13.15 -0.73 22.53
CA ILE A 412 -12.89 0.26 21.48
C ILE A 412 -13.36 1.64 21.98
N LYS A 413 -12.54 2.67 21.80
CA LYS A 413 -12.89 4.06 22.12
C LYS A 413 -13.79 4.64 21.02
N MET A 414 -14.77 5.45 21.40
CA MET A 414 -15.67 6.14 20.46
C MET A 414 -15.83 7.61 20.83
N ASP A 415 -15.89 8.50 19.84
CA ASP A 415 -16.20 9.92 20.03
C ASP A 415 -17.70 10.16 20.32
N ALA A 416 -18.08 11.43 20.48
CA ALA A 416 -19.44 11.83 20.80
C ALA A 416 -20.44 11.61 19.66
N ASP A 417 -19.98 11.43 18.42
CA ASP A 417 -20.82 11.19 17.24
C ASP A 417 -20.94 9.69 16.92
N GLY A 418 -20.17 8.85 17.63
CA GLY A 418 -20.18 7.40 17.48
C GLY A 418 -19.09 6.86 16.55
N THR A 419 -18.13 7.71 16.17
CA THR A 419 -16.96 7.29 15.38
C THR A 419 -15.99 6.53 16.27
N ILE A 420 -15.47 5.42 15.77
CA ILE A 420 -14.41 4.67 16.43
C ILE A 420 -13.10 5.48 16.40
N LEU A 421 -12.41 5.48 17.52
CA LEU A 421 -11.15 6.18 17.71
C LEU A 421 -9.98 5.20 17.83
N ASP A 422 -8.78 5.70 17.53
CA ASP A 422 -7.54 4.99 17.77
C ASP A 422 -7.39 4.64 19.27
N ALA A 423 -6.75 3.50 19.57
CA ALA A 423 -6.49 3.08 20.94
C ALA A 423 -5.68 4.13 21.73
N THR A 424 -4.81 4.89 21.06
CA THR A 424 -4.01 5.97 21.66
C THR A 424 -4.75 7.29 21.79
N ALA A 425 -6.04 7.37 21.45
CA ALA A 425 -6.81 8.60 21.60
C ALA A 425 -6.86 9.05 23.07
N ASP A 426 -6.55 10.33 23.30
CA ASP A 426 -6.53 10.95 24.63
C ASP A 426 -7.91 11.45 25.09
N ASP A 427 -8.91 11.51 24.20
CA ASP A 427 -10.27 11.95 24.51
C ASP A 427 -11.29 11.07 23.75
N TRP A 428 -12.32 10.60 24.47
CA TRP A 428 -13.39 9.77 23.94
C TRP A 428 -14.63 9.86 24.84
N SER A 429 -15.80 9.63 24.26
CA SER A 429 -17.09 9.78 24.95
C SER A 429 -17.76 8.45 25.30
N CYS A 430 -17.46 7.38 24.55
CA CYS A 430 -17.98 6.05 24.81
C CYS A 430 -16.94 4.95 24.63
N VAL A 431 -17.22 3.80 25.23
CA VAL A 431 -16.47 2.56 25.00
C VAL A 431 -17.42 1.53 24.43
N PHE A 432 -17.10 1.01 23.25
CA PHE A 432 -17.75 -0.18 22.72
C PHE A 432 -17.02 -1.43 23.21
N ASP A 433 -17.75 -2.30 23.86
CA ASP A 433 -17.29 -3.63 24.24
C ASP A 433 -17.62 -4.61 23.11
N VAL A 434 -16.59 -5.01 22.39
CA VAL A 434 -16.67 -5.90 21.22
C VAL A 434 -17.22 -7.26 21.61
N HIS A 435 -16.88 -7.73 22.80
CA HIS A 435 -17.26 -9.07 23.22
C HIS A 435 -18.74 -9.13 23.58
N THR A 436 -19.23 -8.16 24.36
CA THR A 436 -20.62 -8.13 24.82
C THR A 436 -21.56 -7.47 23.81
N GLY A 437 -21.02 -6.64 22.90
CA GLY A 437 -21.78 -5.82 21.96
C GLY A 437 -22.44 -4.59 22.60
N LEU A 438 -22.03 -4.24 23.83
CA LEU A 438 -22.58 -3.12 24.59
C LEU A 438 -21.75 -1.86 24.40
N VAL A 439 -22.41 -0.69 24.37
CA VAL A 439 -21.75 0.61 24.37
C VAL A 439 -21.93 1.27 25.73
N TRP A 440 -20.84 1.74 26.31
CA TRP A 440 -20.77 2.28 27.65
C TRP A 440 -20.43 3.76 27.64
N GLU A 441 -21.12 4.50 28.49
CA GLU A 441 -20.87 5.93 28.70
C GLU A 441 -19.51 6.13 29.39
N VAL A 442 -18.70 7.09 28.94
CA VAL A 442 -17.47 7.52 29.60
C VAL A 442 -17.70 8.77 30.45
N LYS A 443 -17.07 8.83 31.63
CA LYS A 443 -17.25 9.94 32.58
C LYS A 443 -16.21 11.02 32.39
N SER A 444 -16.66 12.27 32.51
CA SER A 444 -15.80 13.44 32.41
C SER A 444 -15.25 13.86 33.78
N ALA A 445 -13.98 14.25 33.83
CA ALA A 445 -13.38 14.90 35.00
C ALA A 445 -13.96 16.30 35.28
N SER A 446 -14.56 16.94 34.27
CA SER A 446 -15.10 18.29 34.39
C SER A 446 -16.39 18.30 35.21
N SER A 447 -16.43 19.09 36.28
CA SER A 447 -17.63 19.27 37.11
C SER A 447 -18.78 20.01 36.40
N SER A 448 -18.47 20.76 35.34
CA SER A 448 -19.49 21.44 34.52
C SER A 448 -20.04 20.57 33.40
N SER A 449 -19.43 19.42 33.11
CA SER A 449 -19.93 18.50 32.11
C SER A 449 -21.24 17.84 32.57
N ALA A 450 -22.18 17.67 31.65
CA ALA A 450 -23.37 16.87 31.87
C ALA A 450 -23.02 15.42 32.27
N TYR A 451 -21.89 14.90 31.75
CA TYR A 451 -21.36 13.55 32.00
C TYR A 451 -20.33 13.52 33.15
N SER A 452 -20.36 14.51 34.05
CA SER A 452 -19.36 14.61 35.11
C SER A 452 -19.33 13.38 36.02
N ALA A 453 -18.13 12.90 36.33
CA ALA A 453 -17.88 11.87 37.34
C ALA A 453 -18.35 12.29 38.75
N ALA A 454 -18.41 13.61 39.02
CA ALA A 454 -18.93 14.13 40.28
C ALA A 454 -20.46 14.02 40.39
N SER A 455 -21.16 13.76 39.28
CA SER A 455 -22.62 13.69 39.26
C SER A 455 -23.14 12.49 40.03
N THR A 456 -24.21 12.70 40.79
CA THR A 456 -24.90 11.68 41.56
C THR A 456 -26.40 11.83 41.38
N PHE A 457 -27.10 10.69 41.39
CA PHE A 457 -28.52 10.61 41.07
C PHE A 457 -29.23 9.75 42.12
N THR A 458 -30.44 10.15 42.51
CA THR A 458 -31.35 9.26 43.22
C THR A 458 -31.99 8.28 42.25
N TRP A 459 -32.28 7.07 42.69
CA TRP A 459 -32.89 6.05 41.84
C TRP A 459 -34.37 6.36 41.60
N TYR A 460 -34.78 6.41 40.34
CA TYR A 460 -36.17 6.61 39.94
C TYR A 460 -36.49 5.89 38.62
N SER A 461 -37.63 5.19 38.56
CA SER A 461 -38.17 4.59 37.34
C SER A 461 -39.70 4.42 37.39
N THR A 462 -40.38 4.85 36.33
CA THR A 462 -41.82 4.61 36.12
C THR A 462 -42.11 3.22 35.56
N ASP A 463 -41.10 2.50 35.08
CA ASP A 463 -41.27 1.16 34.53
C ASP A 463 -41.57 0.16 35.66
N THR A 464 -42.82 -0.31 35.66
CA THR A 464 -43.35 -1.25 36.64
C THR A 464 -42.73 -2.65 36.55
N SER A 465 -42.06 -2.98 35.44
CA SER A 465 -41.39 -4.27 35.28
C SER A 465 -40.10 -4.36 36.10
N ILE A 466 -39.42 -3.23 36.34
CA ILE A 466 -38.11 -3.19 37.02
C ILE A 466 -38.16 -2.50 38.39
N ASN A 467 -39.18 -1.69 38.68
CA ASN A 467 -39.24 -0.88 39.91
C ASN A 467 -39.78 -1.61 41.16
N GLY A 468 -40.21 -2.87 41.02
CA GLY A 468 -40.68 -3.69 42.14
C GLY A 468 -41.87 -3.09 42.91
N GLY A 469 -42.68 -2.25 42.26
CA GLY A 469 -43.84 -1.59 42.87
C GLY A 469 -43.53 -0.29 43.63
N ASN A 470 -42.28 0.17 43.61
CA ASN A 470 -41.89 1.48 44.16
C ASN A 470 -40.98 2.21 43.17
N SER A 471 -41.51 3.29 42.59
CA SER A 471 -40.85 4.09 41.56
C SER A 471 -39.58 4.79 42.04
N GLY A 472 -39.27 4.78 43.33
CA GLY A 472 -38.13 5.50 43.91
C GLY A 472 -38.47 6.94 44.24
N THR A 473 -37.45 7.79 44.35
CA THR A 473 -37.61 9.16 44.85
C THR A 473 -38.07 10.09 43.74
N SER A 474 -39.39 10.24 43.60
CA SER A 474 -40.09 10.99 42.55
C SER A 474 -40.11 12.52 42.74
N ALA A 475 -39.03 13.12 43.21
CA ALA A 475 -38.94 14.53 43.63
C ALA A 475 -39.57 14.84 45.00
N ALA A 476 -38.71 15.05 46.00
CA ALA A 476 -39.07 15.79 47.20
C ALA A 476 -37.88 16.67 47.63
N SER A 477 -37.88 17.92 47.14
CA SER A 477 -36.99 19.01 47.51
C SER A 477 -35.49 18.84 47.18
N LYS A 478 -34.79 19.95 46.95
CA LYS A 478 -33.33 20.07 47.13
C LYS A 478 -32.97 19.82 48.61
N SER A 479 -33.35 18.66 49.14
CA SER A 479 -32.92 18.18 50.45
C SER A 479 -31.43 17.85 50.35
N ALA A 480 -30.74 17.77 51.49
CA ALA A 480 -29.33 17.44 51.54
C ALA A 480 -28.98 16.07 50.92
N ASP A 481 -29.99 15.21 50.70
CA ASP A 481 -29.85 13.86 50.15
C ASP A 481 -30.22 13.78 48.65
N ALA A 482 -30.55 14.92 48.00
CA ALA A 482 -30.84 14.97 46.58
C ALA A 482 -29.57 14.76 45.73
N GLY A 483 -29.72 14.13 44.56
CA GLY A 483 -28.65 14.03 43.58
C GLY A 483 -28.14 15.41 43.15
N SER A 484 -26.89 15.45 42.65
CA SER A 484 -26.23 16.65 42.13
C SER A 484 -25.67 16.35 40.75
N CYS A 485 -26.00 17.15 39.75
CA CYS A 485 -25.64 16.92 38.34
C CYS A 485 -25.73 18.23 37.55
N SER A 486 -25.14 18.25 36.35
CA SER A 486 -25.03 19.44 35.49
C SER A 486 -25.91 19.40 34.23
N ILE A 487 -26.94 18.54 34.18
CA ILE A 487 -27.84 18.37 33.02
C ILE A 487 -28.93 19.45 32.87
N GLY A 488 -28.91 20.48 33.72
CA GLY A 488 -29.84 21.62 33.67
C GLY A 488 -30.09 22.24 35.04
N THR A 489 -30.34 23.55 35.09
CA THR A 489 -30.44 24.32 36.35
C THR A 489 -31.67 23.99 37.20
N ASP A 490 -32.74 23.50 36.56
CA ASP A 490 -34.01 23.13 37.20
C ASP A 490 -34.36 21.65 37.02
N VAL A 491 -33.40 20.84 36.55
CA VAL A 491 -33.59 19.40 36.37
C VAL A 491 -33.33 18.69 37.69
N ILE A 492 -34.23 17.78 38.05
CA ILE A 492 -34.02 16.89 39.20
C ILE A 492 -33.01 15.82 38.80
N CYS A 493 -31.92 15.71 39.55
CA CYS A 493 -30.87 14.72 39.36
C CYS A 493 -31.32 13.34 39.87
N GLN A 494 -32.19 12.71 39.08
CA GLN A 494 -32.64 11.33 39.24
C GLN A 494 -32.31 10.52 37.99
N THR A 495 -32.17 9.20 38.15
CA THR A 495 -31.70 8.30 37.07
C THR A 495 -32.52 8.40 35.79
N ALA A 496 -33.85 8.48 35.88
CA ALA A 496 -34.71 8.58 34.68
C ALA A 496 -34.46 9.85 33.87
N ASN A 497 -34.30 11.00 34.53
CA ASN A 497 -34.05 12.27 33.83
C ASN A 497 -32.67 12.28 33.17
N TYR A 498 -31.68 11.65 33.82
CA TYR A 498 -30.36 11.49 33.23
C TYR A 498 -30.41 10.63 31.97
N VAL A 499 -31.08 9.48 32.03
CA VAL A 499 -31.29 8.61 30.86
C VAL A 499 -31.99 9.36 29.73
N SER A 500 -33.06 10.10 30.03
CA SER A 500 -33.74 10.92 29.02
C SER A 500 -32.83 11.99 28.41
N TYR A 501 -32.03 12.67 29.22
CA TYR A 501 -31.08 13.67 28.74
C TYR A 501 -30.04 13.07 27.80
N VAL A 502 -29.37 11.97 28.19
CA VAL A 502 -28.33 11.35 27.36
C VAL A 502 -28.89 10.87 26.02
N ASN A 503 -30.11 10.32 26.01
CA ASN A 503 -30.80 9.93 24.78
C ASN A 503 -31.18 11.13 23.90
N GLU A 504 -31.57 12.27 24.48
CA GLU A 504 -31.84 13.50 23.74
C GLU A 504 -30.57 14.12 23.14
N GLN A 505 -29.42 13.91 23.78
CA GLN A 505 -28.12 14.34 23.24
C GLN A 505 -27.55 13.38 22.19
N GLU A 506 -28.21 12.24 21.94
CA GLU A 506 -27.74 11.21 21.01
C GLU A 506 -26.28 10.81 21.26
N LEU A 507 -25.86 10.70 22.52
CA LEU A 507 -24.46 10.49 22.88
C LEU A 507 -23.90 9.26 22.13
N CYS A 508 -22.79 9.47 21.41
CA CYS A 508 -22.13 8.48 20.56
C CYS A 508 -23.01 7.97 19.41
N GLY A 509 -23.90 8.83 18.90
CA GLY A 509 -24.88 8.51 17.85
C GLY A 509 -26.04 7.62 18.32
N LEU A 510 -26.24 7.47 19.64
CA LEU A 510 -27.17 6.49 20.22
C LEU A 510 -28.31 7.11 21.01
N THR A 511 -29.51 6.53 20.85
CA THR A 511 -30.76 6.97 21.51
C THR A 511 -31.40 5.89 22.39
N SER A 512 -30.68 4.80 22.66
CA SER A 512 -31.14 3.63 23.43
C SER A 512 -30.41 3.46 24.77
N TRP A 513 -29.84 4.54 25.32
CA TRP A 513 -29.18 4.56 26.62
C TRP A 513 -30.16 4.21 27.74
N ARG A 514 -29.66 3.43 28.70
CA ARG A 514 -30.39 3.01 29.89
C ARG A 514 -29.44 2.76 31.06
N LEU A 515 -29.99 2.60 32.25
CA LEU A 515 -29.23 2.00 33.35
C LEU A 515 -28.87 0.55 33.00
N PRO A 516 -27.66 0.08 33.35
CA PRO A 516 -27.25 -1.30 33.15
C PRO A 516 -27.99 -2.24 34.12
N THR A 517 -28.12 -3.51 33.77
CA THR A 517 -28.42 -4.58 34.74
C THR A 517 -27.25 -4.75 35.70
N THR A 518 -27.48 -5.45 36.82
CA THR A 518 -26.40 -5.84 37.73
C THR A 518 -25.38 -6.71 37.01
N ARG A 519 -25.82 -7.60 36.11
CA ARG A 519 -24.95 -8.46 35.31
C ARG A 519 -24.07 -7.66 34.35
N GLU A 520 -24.64 -6.74 33.59
CA GLU A 520 -23.90 -5.88 32.65
C GLU A 520 -22.88 -5.01 33.38
N LEU A 521 -23.29 -4.35 34.47
CA LEU A 521 -22.38 -3.46 35.21
C LEU A 521 -21.27 -4.24 35.93
N SER A 522 -21.55 -5.47 36.36
CA SER A 522 -20.51 -6.38 36.87
C SER A 522 -19.62 -6.90 35.74
N GLY A 523 -20.12 -6.97 34.51
CA GLY A 523 -19.37 -7.41 33.33
C GLY A 523 -18.30 -6.43 32.85
N ILE A 524 -18.20 -5.22 33.41
CA ILE A 524 -17.06 -4.32 33.19
C ILE A 524 -16.18 -4.19 34.44
N VAL A 525 -16.44 -4.97 35.50
CA VAL A 525 -15.55 -5.04 36.66
C VAL A 525 -14.32 -5.85 36.29
N ASN A 526 -13.14 -5.26 36.46
CA ASN A 526 -11.88 -5.97 36.38
C ASN A 526 -11.43 -6.37 37.79
N HIS A 527 -11.52 -7.64 38.13
CA HIS A 527 -11.13 -8.20 39.42
C HIS A 527 -9.61 -8.35 39.59
N GLY A 528 -8.83 -8.24 38.52
CA GLY A 528 -7.36 -8.11 38.56
C GLY A 528 -6.87 -6.69 38.87
N ALA A 529 -7.76 -5.69 38.84
CA ALA A 529 -7.45 -4.30 39.17
C ALA A 529 -7.97 -3.90 40.56
N GLU A 530 -7.22 -3.05 41.27
CA GLU A 530 -7.60 -2.54 42.59
C GLU A 530 -7.77 -1.01 42.59
N ALA A 531 -8.96 -0.54 42.98
CA ALA A 531 -9.27 0.88 43.25
C ALA A 531 -8.85 1.88 42.14
N PRO A 532 -9.48 1.86 40.95
CA PRO A 532 -10.75 1.19 40.66
C PRO A 532 -10.58 -0.26 40.12
N SER A 533 -11.54 -1.13 40.44
CA SER A 533 -11.69 -2.48 39.85
C SER A 533 -12.38 -2.41 38.48
N ILE A 534 -11.80 -1.66 37.56
CA ILE A 534 -12.22 -1.46 36.16
C ILE A 534 -10.98 -1.07 35.34
N ASP A 535 -11.02 -1.28 34.04
CA ASP A 535 -9.97 -0.82 33.13
C ASP A 535 -10.00 0.73 33.01
N ASP A 536 -9.12 1.43 33.72
CA ASP A 536 -9.09 2.90 33.79
C ASP A 536 -8.59 3.56 32.49
N ASP A 537 -7.91 2.80 31.62
CA ASP A 537 -7.48 3.28 30.29
C ASP A 537 -8.67 3.46 29.33
N TYR A 538 -9.78 2.78 29.61
CA TYR A 538 -11.04 2.85 28.85
C TYR A 538 -12.16 3.54 29.62
N PHE A 539 -12.19 3.39 30.95
CA PHE A 539 -13.22 3.94 31.82
C PHE A 539 -12.67 4.95 32.83
N PRO A 540 -12.02 6.04 32.37
CA PRO A 540 -11.42 7.02 33.25
C PRO A 540 -12.49 7.70 34.11
N ASN A 541 -12.01 8.35 35.17
CA ASN A 541 -12.83 9.09 36.12
C ASN A 541 -13.88 8.22 36.82
N THR A 542 -13.60 6.93 37.02
CA THR A 542 -14.44 6.05 37.85
C THR A 542 -14.26 6.40 39.33
N VAL A 543 -15.36 6.79 39.99
CA VAL A 543 -15.38 7.10 41.42
C VAL A 543 -15.47 5.80 42.22
N TYR A 544 -14.32 5.13 42.39
CA TYR A 544 -14.25 3.77 42.96
C TYR A 544 -14.87 3.64 44.35
N ASN A 545 -14.74 4.65 45.21
CA ASN A 545 -15.24 4.62 46.59
C ASN A 545 -16.77 4.81 46.73
N LYS A 546 -17.52 4.76 45.61
CA LYS A 546 -18.98 4.78 45.58
C LYS A 546 -19.51 3.63 44.72
N SER A 547 -20.71 3.15 45.05
CA SER A 547 -21.42 2.18 44.21
C SER A 547 -22.22 2.89 43.11
N TYR A 548 -22.31 2.25 41.95
CA TYR A 548 -23.00 2.77 40.76
C TYR A 548 -24.36 2.11 40.61
N TRP A 549 -25.40 2.88 40.27
CA TRP A 549 -26.75 2.34 40.14
C TRP A 549 -26.90 1.38 38.96
N THR A 550 -27.69 0.33 39.20
CA THR A 550 -28.23 -0.56 38.17
C THR A 550 -29.74 -0.30 37.98
N ARG A 551 -30.34 -0.88 36.93
CA ARG A 551 -31.77 -0.76 36.64
C ARG A 551 -32.67 -1.59 37.55
N GLU A 552 -32.11 -2.52 38.32
CA GLU A 552 -32.89 -3.55 39.00
C GLU A 552 -33.24 -3.16 40.44
N THR A 553 -34.48 -3.43 40.86
CA THR A 553 -34.88 -3.30 42.27
C THR A 553 -34.16 -4.34 43.13
N GLY A 554 -33.70 -3.91 44.29
CA GLY A 554 -32.91 -4.73 45.20
C GLY A 554 -33.71 -5.85 45.84
N ALA A 555 -33.04 -6.99 46.09
CA ALA A 555 -33.66 -8.15 46.77
C ALA A 555 -34.09 -7.86 48.22
N SER A 556 -33.56 -6.80 48.86
CA SER A 556 -33.91 -6.39 50.22
C SER A 556 -35.26 -5.69 50.33
N GLY A 557 -35.89 -5.35 49.19
CA GLY A 557 -37.26 -4.87 49.11
C GLY A 557 -37.45 -3.73 48.11
N ALA A 558 -38.71 -3.42 47.80
CA ALA A 558 -39.10 -2.44 46.77
C ALA A 558 -38.48 -1.04 46.94
N TRP A 559 -38.12 -0.65 48.17
CA TRP A 559 -37.51 0.65 48.50
C TRP A 559 -36.00 0.73 48.19
N SER A 560 -35.38 -0.37 47.75
CA SER A 560 -33.95 -0.48 47.44
C SER A 560 -33.70 -0.81 45.96
N ALA A 561 -32.53 -0.50 45.45
CA ALA A 561 -32.06 -0.87 44.11
C ALA A 561 -30.67 -1.52 44.18
N TRP A 562 -30.34 -2.37 43.21
CA TRP A 562 -29.01 -2.94 43.08
C TRP A 562 -28.00 -1.90 42.61
N SER A 563 -26.76 -2.06 43.07
CA SER A 563 -25.62 -1.21 42.75
C SER A 563 -24.34 -2.04 42.70
N VAL A 564 -23.34 -1.61 41.94
CA VAL A 564 -22.03 -2.27 41.85
C VAL A 564 -20.95 -1.31 42.32
N SER A 565 -20.05 -1.76 43.21
CA SER A 565 -18.91 -0.97 43.68
C SER A 565 -17.66 -1.30 42.87
N PHE A 566 -17.02 -0.29 42.29
CA PHE A 566 -15.71 -0.40 41.66
C PHE A 566 -14.54 -0.28 42.65
N ASN A 567 -14.79 -0.32 43.96
CA ASN A 567 -13.73 -0.49 44.96
C ASN A 567 -13.34 -1.95 45.12
N THR A 568 -14.33 -2.85 45.02
CA THR A 568 -14.21 -4.27 45.35
C THR A 568 -14.84 -5.19 44.30
N GLY A 569 -15.43 -4.64 43.24
CA GLY A 569 -16.19 -5.40 42.25
C GLY A 569 -17.49 -6.01 42.74
N THR A 570 -18.00 -5.60 43.91
CA THR A 570 -19.14 -6.28 44.55
C THR A 570 -20.48 -5.62 44.24
N ALA A 571 -21.50 -6.44 43.95
CA ALA A 571 -22.89 -5.99 43.89
C ALA A 571 -23.54 -5.94 45.28
N ALA A 572 -24.28 -4.88 45.57
CA ALA A 572 -25.01 -4.67 46.82
C ALA A 572 -26.31 -3.88 46.59
N THR A 573 -27.26 -3.95 47.54
CA THR A 573 -28.50 -3.16 47.48
C THR A 573 -28.39 -1.91 48.34
N GLU A 574 -28.86 -0.79 47.81
CA GLU A 574 -28.87 0.51 48.48
C GLU A 574 -30.27 1.13 48.43
N ALA A 575 -30.61 2.01 49.38
CA ALA A 575 -31.92 2.67 49.38
C ALA A 575 -32.06 3.59 48.16
N LYS A 576 -33.20 3.53 47.47
CA LYS A 576 -33.47 4.32 46.24
C LYS A 576 -33.36 5.84 46.46
N SER A 577 -33.47 6.29 47.71
CA SER A 577 -33.34 7.69 48.12
C SER A 577 -31.90 8.20 48.21
N VAL A 578 -30.89 7.33 48.13
CA VAL A 578 -29.49 7.73 48.25
C VAL A 578 -28.97 8.23 46.91
N ALA A 579 -28.20 9.31 46.91
CA ALA A 579 -27.52 9.78 45.70
C ALA A 579 -26.27 8.92 45.41
N ARG A 580 -26.23 8.31 44.22
CA ARG A 580 -25.10 7.49 43.74
C ARG A 580 -24.74 7.83 42.29
N PRO A 581 -23.49 7.62 41.87
CA PRO A 581 -23.12 7.74 40.46
C PRO A 581 -23.87 6.72 39.60
N VAL A 582 -23.90 6.98 38.30
CA VAL A 582 -24.49 6.14 37.25
C VAL A 582 -23.48 6.03 36.12
N ARG A 583 -23.44 4.92 35.40
CA ARG A 583 -22.76 4.81 34.09
C ARG A 583 -23.75 4.13 33.17
N LEU A 584 -24.21 4.83 32.15
CA LEU A 584 -25.23 4.29 31.25
C LEU A 584 -24.62 3.28 30.28
N VAL A 585 -25.49 2.43 29.76
CA VAL A 585 -25.18 1.43 28.72
C VAL A 585 -26.24 1.51 27.62
N ALA A 586 -25.84 1.21 26.39
CA ALA A 586 -26.72 1.03 25.24
C ALA A 586 -26.49 -0.37 24.62
N GLY A 587 -27.53 -0.92 23.98
CA GLY A 587 -27.64 -2.34 23.60
C GLY A 587 -28.51 -3.14 24.59
N GLU A 588 -28.90 -4.37 24.27
CA GLU A 588 -29.71 -5.25 25.15
C GLU A 588 -29.11 -6.64 25.29
N GLN A 589 -28.52 -6.93 26.44
CA GLN A 589 -28.12 -8.30 26.79
C GLN A 589 -29.33 -9.04 27.39
N GLU A 590 -29.81 -10.10 26.74
CA GLU A 590 -30.88 -10.97 27.27
C GLU A 590 -30.45 -11.82 28.49
#